data_AF-A0A931ZJU4-F1
#
_entry.id   AF-A0A931ZJU4-F1
#
_cell.length_a   1.000
_cell.length_b   1.000
_cell.length_c   1.000
_cell.angle_alpha   90.00
_cell.angle_beta   90.00
_cell.angle_gamma   90.00
#
_symmetry.space_group_name_H-M   'P 1'
#
loop_
_entity.id
_entity.type
_entity.pdbx_description
1 polymer ?
#
loop_
_entity_poly.entity_id
_entity_poly.type
_entity_poly.pdbx_seq_one_letter_code
_entity_poly.pdbx_strand_id
1 'polypeptide(L)'
;MAETSPIRSIKDLGIDPNVYQKYLRNLRSGRKTYALGNQKPLTRNPSDNPNGITLRAFFDEETDRVLNDRLIKPIEELAAENGVSIYPGTLWTLHTTISNLLYLPEATPGSKEEAFEKVLKDPRAAEAAQNLEGLIIDFDVLFGGNTIAAAAFLLPTQVLEARRQMTQVAKNLGLGENDYSNILHITLARIAAGESERMDVNSFGKGLMRMHYSLVRQPLIVRISNAQIMPDLQMVEVHEAPLARALLAARI
;
A
#
# COMPACT_ATOMS: atom_id res chain seq x y z
N MET A 1 -36.00 14.60 5.21
CA MET A 1 -34.70 15.25 5.46
C MET A 1 -34.04 14.45 6.57
N ALA A 2 -32.97 13.71 6.26
CA ALA A 2 -32.26 12.94 7.28
C ALA A 2 -31.34 13.89 8.05
N GLU A 3 -31.59 14.04 9.35
CA GLU A 3 -30.73 14.79 10.27
C GLU A 3 -29.37 14.10 10.37
N THR A 4 -28.33 14.73 9.85
CA THR A 4 -26.94 14.31 10.09
C THR A 4 -26.59 14.64 11.54
N SER A 5 -26.70 13.66 12.43
CA SER A 5 -26.19 13.79 13.79
C SER A 5 -24.68 14.11 13.73
N PRO A 6 -24.20 15.14 14.45
CA PRO A 6 -22.79 15.47 14.48
C PRO A 6 -22.04 14.32 15.15
N ILE A 7 -21.02 13.78 14.48
CA ILE A 7 -20.11 12.77 15.04
C ILE A 7 -19.53 13.34 16.34
N ARG A 8 -19.90 12.79 17.49
CA ARG A 8 -19.53 13.31 18.81
C ARG A 8 -18.17 12.79 19.30
N SER A 9 -17.70 11.66 18.77
CA SER A 9 -16.37 11.11 19.06
C SER A 9 -15.90 10.10 17.99
N ILE A 10 -14.59 9.84 17.93
CA ILE A 10 -13.98 8.81 17.03
C ILE A 10 -14.52 7.39 17.34
N LYS A 11 -14.96 7.14 18.58
CA LYS A 11 -15.58 5.86 18.95
C LYS A 11 -16.94 5.66 18.28
N ASP A 12 -17.66 6.75 18.01
CA ASP A 12 -18.97 6.72 17.35
C ASP A 12 -18.86 6.40 15.84
N LEU A 13 -17.64 6.43 15.29
CA LEU A 13 -17.35 6.05 13.91
C LEU A 13 -17.05 4.54 13.75
N GLY A 14 -17.05 3.76 14.84
CA GLY A 14 -16.63 2.35 14.81
C GLY A 14 -15.15 2.15 14.50
N ILE A 15 -14.34 3.22 14.59
CA ILE A 15 -12.91 3.21 14.27
C ILE A 15 -12.12 2.82 15.50
N ASP A 16 -11.26 1.81 15.38
CA ASP A 16 -10.27 1.50 16.41
C ASP A 16 -9.40 2.75 16.68
N PRO A 17 -9.43 3.32 17.90
CA PRO A 17 -8.64 4.50 18.25
C PRO A 17 -7.14 4.35 17.99
N ASN A 18 -6.60 3.12 18.04
CA ASN A 18 -5.21 2.84 17.74
C ASN A 18 -4.90 3.02 16.25
N VAL A 19 -5.83 2.63 15.38
CA VAL A 19 -5.74 2.83 13.92
C VAL A 19 -5.78 4.32 13.59
N TYR A 20 -6.73 5.05 14.18
CA TYR A 20 -6.83 6.51 14.06
C TYR A 20 -5.53 7.22 14.46
N GLN A 21 -5.00 6.89 15.63
CA GLN A 21 -3.74 7.47 16.12
C GLN A 21 -2.56 7.10 15.23
N LYS A 22 -2.55 5.93 14.61
CA LYS A 22 -1.51 5.51 13.66
C LYS A 22 -1.56 6.31 12.35
N TYR A 23 -2.75 6.52 11.78
CA TYR A 23 -2.93 7.40 10.61
C TYR A 23 -2.45 8.83 10.89
N LEU A 24 -2.85 9.38 12.04
CA LEU A 24 -2.36 10.70 12.47
C LEU A 24 -0.85 10.73 12.70
N ARG A 25 -0.27 9.68 13.28
CA ARG A 25 1.19 9.56 13.45
C ARG A 25 1.91 9.49 12.12
N ASN A 26 1.40 8.75 11.13
CA ASN A 26 1.99 8.66 9.80
C ASN A 26 1.90 10.01 9.05
N LEU A 27 0.76 10.67 9.09
CA LEU A 27 0.59 12.03 8.56
C LEU A 27 1.56 13.02 9.21
N ARG A 28 1.71 12.97 10.54
CA ARG A 28 2.65 13.82 11.30
C ARG A 28 4.11 13.46 10.99
N SER A 29 4.43 12.17 10.89
CA SER A 29 5.76 11.69 10.58
C SER A 29 6.19 12.14 9.18
N GLY A 30 5.32 11.98 8.18
CA GLY A 30 5.56 12.48 6.83
C GLY A 30 5.86 13.97 6.81
N ARG A 31 5.00 14.78 7.44
CA ARG A 31 5.22 16.23 7.57
C ARG A 31 6.55 16.56 8.25
N LYS A 32 6.93 15.82 9.30
CA LYS A 32 8.20 16.00 10.01
C LYS A 32 9.39 15.62 9.12
N THR A 33 9.32 14.52 8.37
CA THR A 33 10.36 14.09 7.43
C THR A 33 10.60 15.15 6.36
N TYR A 34 9.53 15.71 5.78
CA TYR A 34 9.64 16.78 4.79
C TYR A 34 10.17 18.09 5.39
N ALA A 35 9.68 18.49 6.56
CA ALA A 35 10.09 19.73 7.22
C ALA A 35 11.56 19.71 7.68
N LEU A 36 12.08 18.54 8.07
CA LEU A 36 13.45 18.38 8.56
C LEU A 36 14.45 18.00 7.46
N GLY A 37 14.01 17.76 6.22
CA GLY A 37 14.88 17.26 5.15
C GLY A 37 15.50 15.89 5.42
N ASN A 38 15.03 15.17 6.45
CA ASN A 38 15.59 13.90 6.91
C ASN A 38 15.06 12.71 6.10
N GLN A 39 15.16 12.79 4.78
CA GLN A 39 14.85 11.66 3.91
C GLN A 39 16.06 10.74 3.89
N LYS A 40 15.87 9.49 4.32
CA LYS A 40 16.82 8.42 4.02
C LYS A 40 16.33 7.78 2.73
N PRO A 41 16.97 8.02 1.59
CA PRO A 41 16.49 7.42 0.37
C PRO A 41 16.52 5.90 0.47
N LEU A 42 15.53 5.26 -0.14
CA LEU A 42 15.51 3.81 -0.20
C LEU A 42 16.56 3.38 -1.24
N THR A 43 17.58 2.64 -0.79
CA THR A 43 18.63 2.08 -1.66
C THR A 43 18.20 0.78 -2.35
N ARG A 44 17.08 0.20 -1.91
CA ARG A 44 16.46 -1.01 -2.45
C ARG A 44 14.94 -0.88 -2.34
N ASN A 45 14.19 -1.74 -3.03
CA ASN A 45 12.74 -1.84 -2.89
C ASN A 45 12.38 -2.59 -1.57
N PRO A 46 11.94 -1.93 -0.47
CA PRO A 46 11.69 -2.59 0.82
C PRO A 46 10.50 -3.55 0.86
N SER A 47 9.73 -3.72 -0.22
CA SER A 47 8.57 -4.62 -0.25
C SER A 47 8.93 -6.09 -0.52
N ASP A 48 10.19 -6.39 -0.78
CA ASP A 48 10.58 -7.71 -1.27
C ASP A 48 11.15 -8.51 -0.09
N ASN A 49 10.25 -9.15 0.67
CA ASN A 49 10.67 -10.12 1.67
C ASN A 49 10.68 -11.51 1.02
N PRO A 50 11.84 -12.15 0.77
CA PRO A 50 11.89 -13.47 0.14
C PRO A 50 11.23 -14.58 0.99
N ASN A 51 10.87 -14.26 2.23
CA ASN A 51 10.10 -15.10 3.15
C ASN A 51 8.63 -14.67 3.26
N GLY A 52 8.17 -13.73 2.44
CA GLY A 52 6.79 -13.22 2.45
C GLY A 52 5.86 -13.96 1.49
N ILE A 53 4.61 -14.15 1.91
CA ILE A 53 3.48 -14.50 1.06
C ILE A 53 2.31 -13.59 1.41
N THR A 54 1.77 -12.90 0.41
CA THR A 54 0.82 -11.80 0.60
C THR A 54 -0.51 -12.07 -0.07
N LEU A 55 -1.60 -11.64 0.58
CA LEU A 55 -2.90 -11.45 -0.06
C LEU A 55 -2.95 -10.02 -0.60
N ARG A 56 -2.97 -9.88 -1.92
CA ARG A 56 -3.01 -8.60 -2.63
C ARG A 56 -4.33 -8.45 -3.36
N ALA A 57 -4.91 -7.27 -3.30
CA ALA A 57 -6.08 -6.89 -4.09
C ALA A 57 -5.65 -5.91 -5.19
N PHE A 58 -6.04 -6.20 -6.42
CA PHE A 58 -5.76 -5.39 -7.61
C PHE A 58 -7.03 -4.70 -8.09
N PHE A 59 -6.84 -3.69 -8.92
CA PHE A 59 -7.90 -2.78 -9.32
C PHE A 59 -8.36 -3.04 -10.76
N ASP A 60 -9.53 -2.53 -11.11
CA ASP A 60 -9.97 -2.53 -12.50
C ASP A 60 -9.25 -1.44 -13.32
N GLU A 61 -9.32 -1.55 -14.65
CA GLU A 61 -8.66 -0.61 -15.56
C GLU A 61 -9.13 0.83 -15.37
N GLU A 62 -10.40 1.02 -15.00
CA GLU A 62 -10.95 2.34 -14.72
C GLU A 62 -10.27 2.95 -13.48
N THR A 63 -10.16 2.18 -12.40
CA THR A 63 -9.48 2.61 -11.18
C THR A 63 -8.02 2.91 -11.43
N ASP A 64 -7.30 2.07 -12.19
CA ASP A 64 -5.89 2.29 -12.53
C ASP A 64 -5.70 3.60 -13.30
N ARG A 65 -6.58 3.88 -14.27
CA ARG A 65 -6.59 5.15 -15.00
C ARG A 65 -6.82 6.34 -14.07
N VAL A 66 -7.81 6.26 -13.19
CA VAL A 66 -8.15 7.32 -12.23
C VAL A 66 -7.01 7.55 -11.23
N LEU A 67 -6.38 6.49 -10.72
CA LEU A 67 -5.19 6.55 -9.87
C LEU A 67 -4.05 7.29 -10.57
N ASN A 68 -3.79 6.93 -11.83
CA ASN A 68 -2.72 7.52 -12.61
C ASN A 68 -2.96 9.02 -12.86
N ASP A 69 -4.16 9.37 -13.33
CA ASP A 69 -4.49 10.74 -13.71
C ASP A 69 -4.68 11.68 -12.51
N ARG A 70 -5.29 11.20 -11.42
CA ARG A 70 -5.59 12.07 -10.25
C ARG A 70 -4.44 12.17 -9.25
N LEU A 71 -3.59 11.14 -9.16
CA LEU A 71 -2.58 11.05 -8.10
C LEU A 71 -1.17 10.86 -8.64
N ILE A 72 -0.90 9.83 -9.45
CA ILE A 72 0.48 9.49 -9.82
C ILE A 72 1.11 10.57 -10.69
N LYS A 73 0.49 10.95 -11.81
CA LYS A 73 1.02 12.01 -12.69
C LYS A 73 1.19 13.36 -11.97
N PRO A 74 0.21 13.85 -11.17
CA PRO A 74 0.43 15.08 -10.40
C PRO A 74 1.55 14.97 -9.36
N ILE A 75 1.79 13.78 -8.78
CA ILE A 75 2.94 13.56 -7.89
C ILE A 75 4.26 13.64 -8.67
N GLU A 76 4.32 13.06 -9.88
CA GLU A 76 5.49 13.13 -10.76
C GLU A 76 5.81 14.56 -11.19
N GLU A 77 4.81 15.32 -11.62
CA GLU A 77 4.94 16.74 -11.99
C GLU A 77 5.45 17.56 -10.79
N LEU A 78 4.82 17.39 -9.63
CA LEU A 78 5.24 18.06 -8.39
C LEU A 78 6.67 17.67 -8.00
N ALA A 79 7.08 16.42 -8.18
CA ALA A 79 8.42 15.97 -7.88
C ALA A 79 9.45 16.61 -8.83
N ALA A 80 9.15 16.66 -10.13
CA ALA A 80 10.00 17.28 -11.14
C ALA A 80 10.19 18.78 -10.90
N GLU A 81 9.10 19.51 -10.60
CA GLU A 81 9.14 20.94 -10.27
C GLU A 81 10.03 21.28 -9.07
N ASN A 82 10.15 20.35 -8.12
CA ASN A 82 10.90 20.53 -6.87
C ASN A 82 12.25 19.80 -6.87
N GLY A 83 12.67 19.23 -8.00
CA GLY A 83 13.94 18.51 -8.14
C GLY A 83 14.03 17.24 -7.29
N VAL A 84 12.90 16.64 -6.91
CA VAL A 84 12.81 15.41 -6.10
C VAL A 84 12.78 14.19 -7.01
N SER A 85 13.73 13.29 -6.87
CA SER A 85 13.74 12.02 -7.61
C SER A 85 12.76 11.03 -6.97
N ILE A 86 11.89 10.42 -7.78
CA ILE A 86 10.94 9.41 -7.31
C ILE A 86 10.93 8.17 -8.23
N TYR A 87 10.56 7.03 -7.67
CA TYR A 87 10.05 5.87 -8.38
C TYR A 87 8.51 5.97 -8.39
N PRO A 88 7.87 6.21 -9.55
CA PRO A 88 6.42 6.33 -9.63
C PRO A 88 5.74 4.98 -9.60
N GLY A 89 4.47 4.98 -9.18
CA GLY A 89 3.62 3.78 -9.06
C GLY A 89 3.39 3.03 -10.37
N THR A 90 3.59 3.71 -11.50
CA THR A 90 3.53 3.12 -12.84
C THR A 90 4.65 2.11 -13.12
N LEU A 91 5.69 2.04 -12.28
CA LEU A 91 6.77 1.04 -12.39
C LEU A 91 6.41 -0.32 -11.77
N TRP A 92 5.26 -0.44 -11.10
CA TRP A 92 4.79 -1.71 -10.54
C TRP A 92 3.29 -1.88 -10.79
N THR A 93 2.82 -3.11 -10.59
CA THR A 93 1.38 -3.38 -10.60
C THR A 93 0.74 -2.77 -9.36
N LEU A 94 -0.17 -1.82 -9.56
CA LEU A 94 -0.88 -1.17 -8.47
C LEU A 94 -1.74 -2.20 -7.74
N HIS A 95 -1.61 -2.20 -6.42
CA HIS A 95 -2.36 -3.08 -5.54
C HIS A 95 -2.46 -2.47 -4.15
N THR A 96 -3.35 -3.05 -3.35
CA THR A 96 -3.33 -2.89 -1.91
C THR A 96 -3.06 -4.23 -1.24
N THR A 97 -2.14 -4.25 -0.28
CA THR A 97 -1.84 -5.46 0.49
C THR A 97 -2.83 -5.60 1.62
N ILE A 98 -3.60 -6.69 1.59
CA ILE A 98 -4.61 -7.01 2.60
C ILE A 98 -3.94 -7.65 3.81
N SER A 99 -3.06 -8.62 3.56
CA SER A 99 -2.31 -9.34 4.60
C SER A 99 -0.94 -9.77 4.08
N ASN A 100 0.05 -9.85 4.97
CA ASN A 100 1.40 -10.33 4.70
C ASN A 100 1.81 -11.36 5.76
N LEU A 101 2.04 -12.59 5.32
CA LEU A 101 2.50 -13.68 6.16
C LEU A 101 3.98 -13.93 5.90
N LEU A 102 4.73 -14.24 6.96
CA LEU A 102 6.16 -14.42 6.92
C LEU A 102 6.54 -15.84 7.32
N TYR A 103 7.32 -16.50 6.47
CA TYR A 103 8.00 -17.73 6.82
C TYR A 103 9.09 -17.44 7.87
N LEU A 104 9.05 -18.17 8.97
CA LEU A 104 10.01 -18.06 10.07
C LEU A 104 10.77 -19.38 10.17
N PRO A 105 12.03 -19.47 9.68
CA PRO A 105 12.76 -20.75 9.63
C PRO A 105 12.86 -21.50 10.97
N GLU A 106 12.85 -20.77 12.08
CA GLU A 106 12.97 -21.33 13.43
C GLU A 106 11.61 -21.68 14.07
N ALA A 107 10.48 -21.28 13.47
CA ALA A 107 9.14 -21.44 14.06
C ALA A 107 8.12 -22.11 13.13
N THR A 108 8.28 -22.00 11.82
CA THR A 108 7.39 -22.60 10.81
C THR A 108 7.87 -24.02 10.48
N PRO A 109 7.06 -25.07 10.68
CA PRO A 109 7.46 -26.44 10.35
C PRO A 109 7.58 -26.69 8.84
N GLY A 110 8.63 -27.42 8.44
CA GLY A 110 8.88 -27.81 7.04
C GLY A 110 9.72 -26.78 6.28
N SER A 111 9.69 -26.85 4.96
CA SER A 111 10.35 -25.85 4.11
C SER A 111 9.45 -24.63 3.87
N LYS A 112 10.05 -23.54 3.38
CA LYS A 112 9.30 -22.34 2.97
C LYS A 112 8.30 -22.66 1.86
N GLU A 113 8.73 -23.44 0.88
CA GLU A 113 7.94 -23.83 -0.28
C GLU A 113 6.73 -24.68 0.16
N GLU A 114 6.93 -25.62 1.08
CA GLU A 114 5.85 -26.42 1.67
C GLU A 114 4.87 -25.54 2.48
N ALA A 115 5.38 -24.59 3.26
CA ALA A 115 4.54 -23.67 4.02
C ALA A 115 3.69 -22.78 3.10
N PHE A 116 4.27 -22.25 2.02
CA PHE A 116 3.56 -21.43 1.05
C PHE A 116 2.53 -22.24 0.26
N GLU A 117 2.86 -23.47 -0.13
CA GLU A 117 1.91 -24.36 -0.79
C GLU A 117 0.72 -24.70 0.13
N LYS A 118 0.95 -24.86 1.43
CA LYS A 118 -0.13 -25.04 2.42
C LYS A 118 -1.02 -23.79 2.52
N VAL A 119 -0.45 -22.58 2.48
CA VAL A 119 -1.25 -21.33 2.45
C VAL A 119 -2.11 -21.28 1.18
N LEU A 120 -1.54 -21.55 0.02
CA LEU A 120 -2.25 -21.51 -1.27
C LEU A 120 -3.39 -22.55 -1.36
N LYS A 121 -3.28 -23.67 -0.65
CA LYS A 121 -4.30 -24.72 -0.59
C LYS A 121 -5.29 -24.55 0.56
N ASP A 122 -5.09 -23.58 1.46
CA ASP A 122 -5.98 -23.37 2.60
C ASP A 122 -7.31 -22.76 2.15
N PRO A 123 -8.46 -23.42 2.39
CA PRO A 123 -9.77 -22.93 1.94
C PRO A 123 -10.11 -21.53 2.48
N ARG A 124 -9.62 -21.16 3.68
CA ARG A 124 -9.88 -19.85 4.28
C ARG A 124 -9.12 -18.75 3.54
N ALA A 125 -7.94 -19.07 3.02
CA ALA A 125 -7.14 -18.14 2.25
C ALA A 125 -7.80 -17.88 0.88
N ALA A 126 -8.31 -18.95 0.24
CA ALA A 126 -9.07 -18.83 -1.00
C ALA A 126 -10.37 -18.02 -0.80
N GLU A 127 -11.11 -18.28 0.28
CA GLU A 127 -12.32 -17.54 0.64
C GLU A 127 -12.01 -16.05 0.91
N ALA A 128 -10.91 -15.77 1.62
CA ALA A 128 -10.46 -14.40 1.88
C ALA A 128 -10.20 -13.60 0.59
N ALA A 129 -9.63 -14.25 -0.43
CA ALA A 129 -9.41 -13.63 -1.73
C ALA A 129 -10.72 -13.39 -2.49
N GLN A 130 -11.60 -14.39 -2.54
CA GLN A 130 -12.88 -14.28 -3.25
C GLN A 130 -13.80 -13.19 -2.68
N ASN A 131 -13.84 -13.05 -1.35
CA ASN A 131 -14.69 -12.07 -0.68
C ASN A 131 -14.30 -10.60 -0.93
N LEU A 132 -13.13 -10.35 -1.54
CA LEU A 132 -12.66 -9.02 -1.89
C LEU A 132 -13.04 -8.60 -3.30
N GLU A 133 -13.37 -9.54 -4.18
CA GLU A 133 -13.68 -9.25 -5.58
C GLU A 133 -14.94 -8.37 -5.71
N GLY A 134 -14.85 -7.31 -6.51
CA GLY A 134 -15.93 -6.34 -6.71
C GLY A 134 -16.13 -5.35 -5.55
N LEU A 135 -15.37 -5.47 -4.46
CA LEU A 135 -15.45 -4.56 -3.32
C LEU A 135 -15.03 -3.14 -3.74
N ILE A 136 -15.80 -2.16 -3.29
CA ILE A 136 -15.52 -0.74 -3.48
C ILE A 136 -14.96 -0.17 -2.17
N ILE A 137 -13.85 0.55 -2.27
CA ILE A 137 -13.14 1.14 -1.13
C ILE A 137 -12.83 2.61 -1.41
N ASP A 138 -13.11 3.45 -0.42
CA ASP A 138 -12.74 4.86 -0.46
C ASP A 138 -11.35 5.07 0.15
N PHE A 139 -10.44 5.59 -0.65
CA PHE A 139 -9.13 6.05 -0.22
C PHE A 139 -9.15 7.57 -0.08
N ASP A 140 -9.09 8.05 1.16
CA ASP A 140 -9.35 9.45 1.54
C ASP A 140 -8.15 10.11 2.25
N VAL A 141 -7.09 9.35 2.55
CA VAL A 141 -5.88 9.85 3.20
C VAL A 141 -4.68 9.71 2.29
N LEU A 142 -4.09 10.84 1.90
CA LEU A 142 -2.75 10.84 1.30
C LEU A 142 -1.70 11.11 2.40
N PHE A 143 -0.73 10.22 2.56
CA PHE A 143 0.42 10.46 3.42
C PHE A 143 1.74 10.27 2.65
N GLY A 144 2.78 10.91 3.16
CA GLY A 144 4.10 10.91 2.55
C GLY A 144 5.20 10.65 3.58
N GLY A 145 6.43 10.66 3.09
CA GLY A 145 7.67 10.30 3.75
C GLY A 145 8.63 9.84 2.66
N ASN A 146 9.32 8.73 2.87
CA ASN A 146 10.01 8.03 1.76
C ASN A 146 9.04 7.31 0.83
N THR A 147 7.86 6.92 1.33
CA THR A 147 6.78 6.32 0.56
C THR A 147 5.60 7.29 0.56
N ILE A 148 5.04 7.52 -0.62
CA ILE A 148 3.83 8.30 -0.83
C ILE A 148 2.72 7.30 -1.11
N ALA A 149 1.65 7.36 -0.31
CA ALA A 149 0.58 6.39 -0.39
C ALA A 149 -0.79 7.04 -0.14
N ALA A 150 -1.79 6.58 -0.90
CA ALA A 150 -3.19 6.80 -0.59
C ALA A 150 -3.66 5.68 0.33
N ALA A 151 -4.49 5.98 1.32
CA ALA A 151 -4.96 5.00 2.29
C ALA A 151 -6.42 5.23 2.67
N ALA A 152 -7.09 4.14 2.99
CA ALA A 152 -8.48 4.11 3.40
C ALA A 152 -8.57 4.31 4.91
N PHE A 153 -9.19 5.40 5.35
CA PHE A 153 -9.41 5.66 6.77
C PHE A 153 -10.38 4.67 7.41
N LEU A 154 -11.44 4.32 6.68
CA LEU A 154 -12.43 3.31 7.07
C LEU A 154 -12.16 2.01 6.32
N LEU A 155 -11.99 0.92 7.06
CA LEU A 155 -11.79 -0.41 6.48
C LEU A 155 -13.14 -1.10 6.30
N PRO A 156 -13.47 -1.58 5.09
CA PRO A 156 -14.64 -2.44 4.91
C PRO A 156 -14.55 -3.70 5.76
N THR A 157 -15.70 -4.19 6.22
CA THR A 157 -15.80 -5.43 7.02
C THR A 157 -15.17 -6.63 6.32
N GLN A 158 -15.27 -6.69 4.99
CA GLN A 158 -14.69 -7.74 4.15
C GLN A 158 -13.16 -7.76 4.23
N VAL A 159 -12.53 -6.57 4.29
CA VAL A 159 -11.07 -6.46 4.45
C VAL A 159 -10.64 -6.94 5.85
N LEU A 160 -11.41 -6.58 6.88
CA LEU A 160 -11.16 -7.02 8.25
C LEU A 160 -11.31 -8.54 8.38
N GLU A 161 -12.33 -9.10 7.74
CA GLU A 161 -12.58 -10.54 7.75
C GLU A 161 -11.50 -11.31 6.97
N ALA A 162 -11.12 -10.84 5.78
CA ALA A 162 -10.02 -11.42 5.01
C ALA A 162 -8.71 -11.41 5.82
N ARG A 163 -8.41 -10.31 6.54
CA ARG A 163 -7.26 -10.25 7.46
C ARG A 163 -7.37 -11.28 8.57
N ARG A 164 -8.53 -11.40 9.22
CA ARG A 164 -8.77 -12.38 10.30
C ARG A 164 -8.58 -13.81 9.82
N GLN A 165 -9.09 -14.14 8.62
CA GLN A 165 -8.91 -15.44 8.00
C GLN A 165 -7.43 -15.73 7.74
N MET A 166 -6.68 -14.79 7.15
CA MET A 166 -5.25 -14.92 6.90
C MET A 166 -4.43 -15.05 8.19
N THR A 167 -4.75 -14.30 9.24
CA THR A 167 -4.18 -14.45 10.60
C THR A 167 -4.39 -15.86 11.14
N GLN A 168 -5.58 -16.45 10.95
CA GLN A 168 -5.83 -17.81 11.41
C GLN A 168 -5.04 -18.86 10.60
N VAL A 169 -4.87 -18.64 9.29
CA VAL A 169 -3.99 -19.47 8.45
C VAL A 169 -2.56 -19.40 8.96
N ALA A 170 -2.05 -18.19 9.23
CA ALA A 170 -0.70 -17.97 9.74
C ALA A 170 -0.44 -18.71 11.04
N LYS A 171 -1.33 -18.56 12.02
CA LYS A 171 -1.24 -19.23 13.33
C LYS A 171 -1.25 -20.75 13.22
N ASN A 172 -2.08 -21.30 12.34
CA ASN A 172 -2.18 -22.75 12.14
C ASN A 172 -0.92 -23.33 11.50
N LEU A 173 -0.21 -22.55 10.69
CA LEU A 173 0.99 -22.98 9.98
C LEU A 173 2.30 -22.58 10.68
N GLY A 174 2.23 -21.84 11.79
CA GLY A 174 3.42 -21.32 12.48
C GLY A 174 4.14 -20.22 11.70
N LEU A 175 3.42 -19.49 10.84
CA LEU A 175 3.93 -18.33 10.12
C LEU A 175 3.89 -17.09 11.02
N GLY A 176 4.85 -16.19 10.82
CA GLY A 176 4.80 -14.85 11.37
C GLY A 176 3.74 -14.02 10.65
N GLU A 177 3.17 -13.06 11.37
CA GLU A 177 2.34 -12.02 10.78
C GLU A 177 3.17 -10.75 10.72
N ASN A 178 3.20 -10.08 9.56
CA ASN A 178 3.89 -8.83 9.48
C ASN A 178 3.05 -7.73 10.13
N ASP A 179 3.51 -7.25 11.29
CA ASP A 179 2.81 -6.28 12.15
C ASP A 179 2.70 -4.87 11.54
N TYR A 180 3.12 -4.71 10.27
CA TYR A 180 2.96 -3.49 9.48
C TYR A 180 1.49 -3.27 9.12
N SER A 181 0.76 -2.84 10.15
CA SER A 181 -0.31 -1.85 10.10
C SER A 181 -1.64 -2.30 9.54
N ASN A 182 -2.67 -2.12 10.37
CA ASN A 182 -4.07 -1.95 9.97
C ASN A 182 -4.31 -0.78 8.98
N ILE A 183 -3.30 -0.32 8.25
CA ILE A 183 -3.42 0.71 7.23
C ILE A 183 -3.57 0.02 5.88
N LEU A 184 -4.76 0.09 5.32
CA LEU A 184 -5.00 -0.32 3.95
C LEU A 184 -4.58 0.83 3.04
N HIS A 185 -3.54 0.62 2.23
CA HIS A 185 -2.96 1.66 1.41
C HIS A 185 -2.54 1.16 0.02
N ILE A 186 -2.39 2.11 -0.90
CA ILE A 186 -1.86 1.97 -2.24
C ILE A 186 -0.56 2.76 -2.28
N THR A 187 0.55 2.11 -2.58
CA THR A 187 1.83 2.82 -2.79
C THR A 187 1.78 3.51 -4.15
N LEU A 188 1.82 4.84 -4.16
CA LEU A 188 1.71 5.68 -5.35
C LEU A 188 3.06 6.11 -5.90
N ALA A 189 4.04 6.31 -5.02
CA ALA A 189 5.40 6.64 -5.39
C ALA A 189 6.34 6.40 -4.21
N ARG A 190 7.63 6.33 -4.49
CA ARG A 190 8.69 6.28 -3.48
C ARG A 190 9.79 7.27 -3.83
N ILE A 191 10.33 7.95 -2.83
CA ILE A 191 11.43 8.88 -3.03
C ILE A 191 12.72 8.09 -3.24
N ALA A 192 13.36 8.33 -4.38
CA ALA A 192 14.60 7.71 -4.78
C ALA A 192 15.81 8.41 -4.14
N ALA A 193 16.95 7.73 -4.09
CA ALA A 193 18.22 8.37 -3.77
C ALA A 193 18.58 9.34 -4.89
N GLY A 194 18.35 10.63 -4.65
CA GLY A 194 18.78 11.68 -5.56
C GLY A 194 20.22 12.10 -5.28
N GLU A 195 21.01 12.27 -6.34
CA GLU A 195 22.32 12.94 -6.33
C GLU A 195 22.18 14.49 -6.41
N SER A 196 20.96 15.02 -6.39
CA SER A 196 20.65 16.43 -6.64
C SER A 196 20.95 17.33 -5.44
N GLU A 197 21.83 18.31 -5.64
CA GLU A 197 22.14 19.38 -4.68
C GLU A 197 20.98 20.40 -4.46
N ARG A 198 19.84 20.26 -5.17
CA ARG A 198 18.73 21.24 -5.18
C ARG A 198 17.33 20.65 -4.91
N MET A 199 17.20 19.70 -3.99
CA MET A 199 15.88 19.18 -3.61
C MET A 199 15.12 20.18 -2.71
N ASP A 200 14.02 20.78 -3.18
CA ASP A 200 13.09 21.53 -2.31
C ASP A 200 12.01 20.59 -1.73
N VAL A 201 12.47 19.76 -0.80
CA VAL A 201 11.65 18.75 -0.12
C VAL A 201 10.48 19.37 0.67
N ASN A 202 10.63 20.62 1.12
CA ASN A 202 9.60 21.32 1.89
C ASN A 202 8.45 21.77 0.98
N SER A 203 8.76 22.39 -0.16
CA SER A 203 7.75 22.78 -1.15
C SER A 203 7.05 21.56 -1.75
N PHE A 204 7.79 20.48 -2.03
CA PHE A 204 7.22 19.18 -2.39
C PHE A 204 6.23 18.68 -1.34
N GLY A 205 6.61 18.66 -0.06
CA GLY A 205 5.75 18.26 1.05
C GLY A 205 4.48 19.13 1.19
N LYS A 206 4.59 20.44 0.94
CA LYS A 206 3.42 21.35 0.90
C LYS A 206 2.49 21.04 -0.26
N GLY A 207 3.02 20.69 -1.43
CA GLY A 207 2.24 20.25 -2.59
C GLY A 207 1.46 18.97 -2.27
N LEU A 208 2.12 17.95 -1.71
CA LEU A 208 1.46 16.73 -1.26
C LEU A 208 0.37 17.00 -0.23
N MET A 209 0.57 17.97 0.67
CA MET A 209 -0.48 18.38 1.61
C MET A 209 -1.70 19.01 0.93
N ARG A 210 -1.53 19.77 -0.16
CA ARG A 210 -2.67 20.28 -0.94
C ARG A 210 -3.42 19.14 -1.63
N MET A 211 -2.68 18.17 -2.18
CA MET A 211 -3.28 16.97 -2.76
C MET A 211 -4.05 16.15 -1.73
N HIS A 212 -3.53 16.02 -0.50
CA HIS A 212 -4.26 15.40 0.62
C HIS A 212 -5.61 16.08 0.87
N TYR A 213 -5.66 17.42 0.93
CA TYR A 213 -6.94 18.11 1.13
C TYR A 213 -7.92 17.92 -0.04
N SER A 214 -7.41 17.79 -1.26
CA SER A 214 -8.25 17.44 -2.42
C SER A 214 -8.82 16.03 -2.28
N LEU A 215 -8.00 15.06 -1.89
CA LEU A 215 -8.39 13.66 -1.69
C LEU A 215 -9.43 13.51 -0.57
N VAL A 216 -9.30 14.24 0.54
CA VAL A 216 -10.30 14.24 1.63
C VAL A 216 -11.66 14.77 1.15
N ARG A 217 -11.68 15.76 0.24
CA ARG A 217 -12.92 16.34 -0.30
C ARG A 217 -13.57 15.46 -1.36
N GLN A 218 -12.74 14.75 -2.13
CA GLN A 218 -13.16 13.85 -3.18
C GLN A 218 -12.35 12.57 -3.06
N PRO A 219 -12.80 11.61 -2.23
CA PRO A 219 -12.11 10.34 -2.06
C PRO A 219 -11.82 9.67 -3.40
N LEU A 220 -10.75 8.89 -3.43
CA LEU A 220 -10.49 8.00 -4.54
C LEU A 220 -11.31 6.73 -4.31
N ILE A 221 -12.36 6.57 -5.12
CA ILE A 221 -13.19 5.37 -5.14
C ILE A 221 -12.45 4.32 -5.97
N VAL A 222 -12.12 3.21 -5.32
CA VAL A 222 -11.35 2.10 -5.90
C VAL A 222 -12.24 0.87 -5.95
N ARG A 223 -12.33 0.21 -7.11
CA ARG A 223 -12.96 -1.10 -7.23
C ARG A 223 -11.89 -2.19 -7.31
N ILE A 224 -12.02 -3.21 -6.46
CA ILE A 224 -11.18 -4.40 -6.53
C ILE A 224 -11.67 -5.27 -7.70
N SER A 225 -10.81 -5.50 -8.69
CA SER A 225 -11.11 -6.38 -9.83
C SER A 225 -10.88 -7.84 -9.49
N ASN A 226 -9.82 -8.13 -8.73
CA ASN A 226 -9.53 -9.44 -8.19
C ASN A 226 -8.61 -9.33 -6.96
N ALA A 227 -8.52 -10.41 -6.20
CA ALA A 227 -7.51 -10.58 -5.16
C ALA A 227 -6.83 -11.94 -5.28
N GLN A 228 -5.55 -11.98 -4.97
CA GLN A 228 -4.73 -13.18 -5.13
C GLN A 228 -3.72 -13.30 -4.00
N ILE A 229 -3.44 -14.55 -3.64
CA ILE A 229 -2.36 -14.88 -2.72
C ILE A 229 -1.13 -15.20 -3.56
N MET A 230 -0.01 -14.56 -3.27
CA MET A 230 1.23 -14.76 -4.01
C MET A 230 2.46 -14.57 -3.12
N PRO A 231 3.54 -15.33 -3.36
CA PRO A 231 4.83 -15.05 -2.75
C PRO A 231 5.29 -13.62 -3.08
N ASP A 232 5.92 -12.96 -2.13
CA ASP A 232 6.60 -11.70 -2.39
C ASP A 232 7.81 -11.98 -3.30
N LEU A 233 7.70 -11.56 -4.55
CA LEU A 233 8.80 -11.68 -5.51
C LEU A 233 9.92 -10.71 -5.11
N GLN A 234 11.17 -11.17 -5.22
CA GLN A 234 12.27 -10.25 -5.41
C GLN A 234 12.10 -9.63 -6.79
N MET A 235 11.87 -8.32 -6.87
CA MET A 235 12.18 -7.62 -8.12
C MET A 235 13.69 -7.79 -8.31
N VAL A 236 14.08 -8.59 -9.30
CA VAL A 236 15.45 -8.60 -9.80
C VAL A 236 15.82 -7.14 -10.02
N GLU A 237 16.90 -6.68 -9.37
CA GLU A 237 17.37 -5.30 -9.45
C GLU A 237 17.29 -4.84 -10.92
N VAL A 238 16.32 -3.97 -11.23
CA VAL A 238 16.23 -3.30 -12.54
C VAL A 238 17.28 -2.17 -12.53
N HIS A 239 18.51 -2.53 -12.20
CA HIS A 239 19.68 -1.76 -12.54
C HIS A 239 20.14 -2.35 -13.87
N GLU A 240 19.76 -1.62 -14.92
CA GLU A 240 20.11 -1.83 -16.33
C GLU A 240 19.09 -2.59 -17.18
N ALA A 241 18.80 -1.94 -18.31
CA ALA A 241 18.41 -2.50 -19.59
C ALA A 241 16.90 -2.50 -19.96
N PRO A 242 16.57 -2.09 -21.20
CA PRO A 242 15.27 -2.21 -21.88
C PRO A 242 14.55 -3.57 -21.79
N LEU A 243 15.20 -4.61 -21.26
CA LEU A 243 14.68 -5.97 -21.14
C LEU A 243 13.48 -6.09 -20.18
N ALA A 244 13.44 -5.29 -19.10
CA ALA A 244 12.31 -5.28 -18.17
C ALA A 244 11.01 -4.75 -18.84
N ARG A 245 11.13 -3.80 -19.77
CA ARG A 245 9.99 -3.37 -20.61
C ARG A 245 9.55 -4.47 -21.58
N ALA A 246 10.49 -5.25 -22.12
CA ALA A 246 10.17 -6.35 -23.03
C ALA A 246 9.45 -7.52 -22.32
N LEU A 247 9.80 -7.81 -21.07
CA LEU A 247 9.13 -8.87 -20.29
C LEU A 247 7.75 -8.47 -19.77
N LEU A 248 7.50 -7.18 -19.51
CA LEU A 248 6.15 -6.67 -19.22
C LEU A 248 5.27 -6.60 -20.49
N ALA A 249 5.84 -6.30 -21.65
CA ALA A 249 5.12 -6.28 -22.93
C ALA A 249 4.78 -7.68 -23.46
N ALA A 250 5.49 -8.73 -23.04
CA ALA A 250 5.27 -10.11 -23.47
C ALA A 250 4.16 -10.87 -22.71
N ARG A 251 3.40 -10.18 -21.84
CA ARG A 251 2.26 -10.74 -21.08
C ARG A 251 0.89 -10.15 -21.48
N ILE A 252 0.82 -9.44 -22.61
CA ILE A 252 -0.44 -9.11 -23.31
C ILE A 252 -0.61 -10.07 -24.48
#